data_AF-A0A1V8SUH0-F1
#
_entry.id   AF-A0A1V8SUH0-F1
#
_cell.length_a   1.000
_cell.length_b   1.000
_cell.length_c   1.000
_cell.angle_alpha   90.00
_cell.angle_beta   90.00
_cell.angle_gamma   90.00
#
_symmetry.space_group_name_H-M   'P 1'
#
loop_
_entity.id
_entity.type
_entity.pdbx_description
1 polymer ?
#
loop_
_entity_poly.entity_id
_entity_poly.type
_entity_poly.pdbx_seq_one_letter_code
_entity_poly.pdbx_strand_id
1 'polypeptide(L)'
;MANPPRRIAQTIRLRRSSLEAYKALHAAIWPAVLKQIKDCNIVDYSIFLDEPTMMLFAVMKYTGSDWEADMEKMQANEEVRRWWKETDAMQKTFVEGSTGSVDAKGWWRGLEELMWIDYTSHREILQIVQPLQILQDSVHETAASAMAADLSRFKKEYTAAVALIKADQWEEGIAAAQENLADIYIPRYWRMKNMLLVAAALDDWYPAERMRLEIEGWWKHTERLCDPDDDEDRAAMADIRVGLDELQAILKSQAPDPVDQDRIRDGSGDEVDEDGDNAEGYDSVSADCVEADATVLPYAQATLADSQPAPSATLDDALATMGSPAEVGAVQSVVQGTSPVASGPDLPYRLQ
;
A
#
# COMPACT_ATOMS: atom_id res chain seq x y z
N MET A 1 -9.62 -32.50 16.85
CA MET A 1 -9.05 -31.45 15.96
C MET A 1 -7.65 -31.20 16.48
N ALA A 2 -6.61 -31.37 15.67
CA ALA A 2 -5.28 -30.88 16.06
C ALA A 2 -5.39 -29.34 16.14
N ASN A 3 -4.84 -28.72 17.19
CA ASN A 3 -4.83 -27.27 17.27
C ASN A 3 -4.10 -26.71 16.04
N PRO A 4 -4.60 -25.63 15.42
CA PRO A 4 -3.89 -24.99 14.32
C PRO A 4 -2.49 -24.59 14.79
N PRO A 5 -1.46 -24.73 13.94
CA PRO A 5 -0.10 -24.40 14.32
C PRO A 5 0.00 -22.94 14.75
N ARG A 6 0.66 -22.69 15.88
CA ARG A 6 0.91 -21.34 16.36
C ARG A 6 1.91 -20.67 15.42
N ARG A 7 1.51 -19.58 14.80
CA ARG A 7 2.37 -18.78 13.92
C ARG A 7 3.15 -17.77 14.75
N ILE A 8 4.43 -17.60 14.43
CA ILE A 8 5.33 -16.73 15.17
C ILE A 8 6.08 -15.87 14.15
N ALA A 9 5.97 -14.56 14.31
CA ALA A 9 6.72 -13.58 13.55
C ALA A 9 7.64 -12.81 14.49
N GLN A 10 8.88 -12.58 14.06
CA GLN A 10 9.88 -11.85 14.84
C GLN A 10 10.76 -11.00 13.94
N THR A 11 11.41 -9.99 14.52
CA THR A 11 12.29 -9.10 13.78
C THR A 11 13.56 -8.73 14.54
N ILE A 12 14.63 -8.52 13.78
CA ILE A 12 15.92 -8.04 14.27
C ILE A 12 16.61 -7.22 13.18
N ARG A 13 17.61 -6.41 13.54
CA ARG A 13 18.41 -5.67 12.56
C ARG A 13 19.68 -6.44 12.21
N LEU A 14 20.02 -6.52 10.93
CA LEU A 14 21.29 -7.02 10.44
C LEU A 14 22.32 -5.88 10.40
N ARG A 15 23.58 -6.19 10.73
CA ARG A 15 24.69 -5.25 10.50
C ARG A 15 25.01 -5.24 9.01
N ARG A 16 25.01 -4.05 8.41
CA ARG A 16 25.27 -3.89 6.97
C ARG A 16 26.60 -4.52 6.53
N SER A 17 27.63 -4.46 7.37
CA SER A 17 28.94 -5.09 7.12
C SER A 17 28.90 -6.62 7.07
N SER A 18 27.83 -7.24 7.54
CA SER A 18 27.68 -8.70 7.65
C SER A 18 26.71 -9.28 6.62
N LEU A 19 26.21 -8.49 5.66
CA LEU A 19 25.20 -8.91 4.69
C LEU A 19 25.58 -10.20 3.94
N GLU A 20 26.72 -10.17 3.26
CA GLU A 20 27.16 -11.31 2.43
C GLU A 20 27.50 -12.53 3.29
N ALA A 21 28.11 -12.31 4.46
CA ALA A 21 28.39 -13.39 5.42
C ALA A 21 27.10 -14.05 5.93
N TYR A 22 26.07 -13.24 6.20
CA TYR A 22 24.78 -13.74 6.68
C TYR A 22 24.06 -14.56 5.59
N LYS A 23 24.06 -14.07 4.34
CA LYS A 23 23.52 -14.79 3.17
C LYS A 23 24.23 -16.14 2.98
N ALA A 24 25.56 -16.13 2.97
CA ALA A 24 26.37 -17.35 2.80
C ALA A 24 26.14 -18.36 3.93
N LEU A 25 26.07 -17.90 5.18
CA LEU A 25 25.81 -18.75 6.34
C LEU A 25 24.43 -19.42 6.26
N HIS A 26 23.38 -18.68 5.87
CA HIS A 26 22.01 -19.21 5.75
C HIS A 26 21.76 -20.03 4.48
N ALA A 27 22.60 -19.90 3.45
CA ALA A 27 22.57 -20.80 2.29
C ALA A 27 23.08 -22.22 2.64
N ALA A 28 23.89 -22.35 3.70
CA ALA A 28 24.52 -23.59 4.13
C ALA A 28 24.31 -23.87 5.62
N ILE A 29 23.04 -23.83 6.07
CA ILE A 29 22.67 -24.08 7.47
C ILE A 29 23.18 -25.45 7.91
N TRP A 30 23.78 -25.50 9.10
CA TRP A 30 24.35 -26.74 9.63
C TRP A 30 23.27 -27.81 9.84
N PRO A 31 23.48 -29.06 9.40
CA PRO A 31 22.47 -30.11 9.54
C PRO A 31 22.01 -30.36 10.98
N ALA A 32 22.90 -30.18 11.97
CA ALA A 32 22.56 -30.30 13.39
C ALA A 32 21.56 -29.23 13.85
N VAL A 33 21.68 -28.00 13.33
CA VAL A 33 20.77 -26.89 13.63
C VAL A 33 19.40 -27.16 13.01
N LEU A 34 19.36 -27.58 11.73
CA LEU A 34 18.11 -27.95 11.06
C LEU A 34 17.39 -29.10 11.79
N LYS A 35 18.15 -30.11 12.24
CA LYS A 35 17.60 -31.21 13.03
C LYS A 35 17.00 -30.69 14.34
N GLN A 36 17.70 -29.83 15.08
CA GLN A 36 17.20 -29.30 16.34
C GLN A 36 15.94 -28.45 16.15
N ILE A 37 15.88 -27.60 15.12
CA ILE A 37 14.68 -26.81 14.77
C ILE A 37 13.48 -27.74 14.54
N LYS A 38 13.68 -28.82 13.78
CA LYS A 38 12.65 -29.83 13.52
C LYS A 38 12.22 -30.57 14.79
N ASP A 39 13.18 -30.98 15.63
CA ASP A 39 12.91 -31.69 16.89
C ASP A 39 12.17 -30.81 17.92
N CYS A 40 12.30 -29.48 17.80
CA CYS A 40 11.56 -28.48 18.56
C CYS A 40 10.21 -28.09 17.91
N ASN A 41 9.69 -28.91 16.99
CA ASN A 41 8.38 -28.73 16.35
C ASN A 41 8.20 -27.41 15.58
N ILE A 42 9.29 -26.78 15.16
CA ILE A 42 9.28 -25.60 14.29
C ILE A 42 9.31 -26.08 12.84
N VAL A 43 8.34 -25.61 12.05
CA VAL A 43 8.18 -25.91 10.63
C VAL A 43 7.92 -24.64 9.85
N ASP A 44 8.10 -24.69 8.52
CA ASP A 44 7.82 -23.57 7.63
C ASP A 44 8.52 -22.26 8.06
N TYR A 45 9.79 -22.39 8.46
CA TYR A 45 10.60 -21.30 8.99
C TYR A 45 11.34 -20.58 7.85
N SER A 46 10.99 -19.32 7.63
CA SER A 46 11.61 -18.42 6.65
C SER A 46 12.17 -17.16 7.32
N ILE A 47 13.25 -16.62 6.75
CA ILE A 47 13.82 -15.32 7.14
C ILE A 47 13.89 -14.43 5.89
N PHE A 48 13.23 -13.29 5.93
CA PHE A 48 13.23 -12.28 4.87
C PHE A 48 14.16 -11.12 5.25
N LEU A 49 14.80 -10.50 4.26
CA LEU A 49 15.62 -9.30 4.43
C LEU A 49 14.99 -8.14 3.67
N ASP A 50 14.79 -7.03 4.35
CA ASP A 50 14.59 -5.70 3.75
C ASP A 50 15.95 -5.00 3.71
N GLU A 51 16.63 -5.07 2.55
CA GLU A 51 18.00 -4.62 2.39
C GLU A 51 18.19 -3.10 2.64
N PRO A 52 17.31 -2.20 2.16
CA PRO A 52 17.38 -0.77 2.47
C PRO A 52 17.48 -0.45 3.96
N THR A 53 16.65 -1.10 4.79
CA THR A 53 16.60 -0.87 6.25
C THR A 53 17.49 -1.82 7.04
N MET A 54 18.00 -2.87 6.40
CA MET A 54 18.72 -4.01 6.99
C MET A 54 17.89 -4.73 8.06
N MET A 55 16.57 -4.82 7.84
CA MET A 55 15.64 -5.50 8.74
C MET A 55 15.46 -6.95 8.33
N LEU A 56 15.58 -7.85 9.30
CA LEU A 56 15.26 -9.26 9.12
C LEU A 56 13.88 -9.55 9.70
N PHE A 57 13.09 -10.33 8.98
CA PHE A 57 11.77 -10.82 9.40
C PHE A 57 11.77 -12.33 9.39
N ALA A 58 11.73 -12.94 10.58
CA ALA A 58 11.62 -14.36 10.78
C ALA A 58 10.15 -14.73 10.94
N VAL A 59 9.64 -15.66 10.13
CA VAL A 59 8.28 -16.21 10.24
C VAL A 59 8.34 -17.72 10.29
N MET A 60 7.70 -18.32 11.28
CA MET A 60 7.71 -19.77 11.50
C MET A 60 6.37 -20.28 12.05
N LYS A 61 6.12 -21.58 11.88
CA LYS A 61 4.98 -22.28 12.47
C LYS A 61 5.49 -23.22 13.57
N TYR A 62 4.88 -23.13 14.74
CA TYR A 62 5.12 -24.04 15.85
C TYR A 62 3.97 -25.04 15.96
N THR A 63 4.30 -26.32 15.92
CA THR A 63 3.33 -27.45 15.93
C THR A 63 3.37 -28.27 17.22
N GLY A 64 4.24 -27.92 18.16
CA GLY A 64 4.37 -28.63 19.43
C GLY A 64 3.31 -28.20 20.46
N SER A 65 3.32 -28.86 21.61
CA SER A 65 2.40 -28.62 22.72
C SER A 65 3.02 -27.86 23.89
N ASP A 66 4.35 -27.72 23.94
CA ASP A 66 5.09 -27.13 25.05
C ASP A 66 6.26 -26.28 24.51
N TRP A 67 5.96 -24.99 24.30
CA TRP A 67 6.90 -24.04 23.75
C TRP A 67 8.12 -23.85 24.65
N GLU A 68 7.93 -23.80 25.97
CA GLU A 68 9.01 -23.55 26.92
C GLU A 68 9.99 -24.72 26.94
N ALA A 69 9.49 -25.95 27.02
CA ALA A 69 10.34 -27.14 26.98
C ALA A 69 11.10 -27.27 25.65
N ASP A 70 10.46 -26.94 24.52
CA ASP A 70 11.13 -26.98 23.22
C ASP A 70 12.19 -25.88 23.06
N MET A 71 11.98 -24.69 23.63
CA MET A 71 12.99 -23.63 23.65
C MET A 71 14.15 -23.95 24.61
N GLU A 72 13.89 -24.61 25.74
CA GLU A 72 14.93 -25.09 26.65
C GLU A 72 15.83 -26.13 25.97
N LYS A 73 15.24 -27.10 25.24
CA LYS A 73 16.00 -28.06 24.42
C LYS A 73 16.88 -27.36 23.37
N MET A 74 16.34 -26.32 22.72
CA MET A 74 17.07 -25.52 21.74
C MET A 74 18.29 -24.84 22.39
N GLN A 75 18.10 -24.23 23.55
CA GLN A 75 19.16 -23.55 24.30
C GLN A 75 20.21 -24.52 24.85
N ALA A 76 19.83 -25.75 25.21
CA ALA A 76 20.75 -26.76 25.72
C ALA A 76 21.69 -27.34 24.64
N ASN A 77 21.34 -27.25 23.35
CA ASN A 77 22.13 -27.82 22.26
C ASN A 77 23.39 -26.98 21.95
N GLU A 78 24.56 -27.57 22.09
CA GLU A 78 25.86 -26.90 21.88
C GLU A 78 26.06 -26.38 20.44
N GLU A 79 25.62 -27.13 19.43
CA GLU A 79 25.75 -26.74 18.03
C GLU A 79 24.84 -25.56 17.69
N VAL A 80 23.65 -25.50 18.29
CA VAL A 80 22.75 -24.35 18.17
C VAL A 80 23.34 -23.11 18.85
N ARG A 81 23.94 -23.26 20.02
CA ARG A 81 24.63 -22.13 20.69
C ARG A 81 25.81 -21.61 19.89
N ARG A 82 26.57 -22.50 19.23
CA ARG A 82 27.66 -22.11 18.32
C ARG A 82 27.13 -21.34 17.11
N TRP A 83 26.07 -21.84 16.50
CA TRP A 83 25.37 -21.16 15.41
C TRP A 83 24.90 -19.77 15.83
N TRP A 84 24.23 -19.65 16.98
CA TRP A 84 23.78 -18.37 17.52
C TRP A 84 24.92 -17.41 17.77
N LYS A 85 26.05 -17.87 18.31
CA LYS A 85 27.22 -17.02 18.52
C LYS A 85 27.70 -16.37 17.20
N GLU A 86 27.65 -17.11 16.09
CA GLU A 86 28.00 -16.55 14.77
C GLU A 86 26.95 -15.57 14.27
N THR A 87 25.66 -15.91 14.37
CA THR A 87 24.58 -15.03 13.88
C THR A 87 24.40 -13.78 14.74
N ASP A 88 24.53 -13.88 16.06
CA ASP A 88 24.39 -12.79 17.02
C ASP A 88 25.43 -11.69 16.75
N ALA A 89 26.66 -12.08 16.39
CA ALA A 89 27.73 -11.14 16.04
C ALA A 89 27.39 -10.31 14.78
N MET A 90 26.57 -10.85 13.88
CA MET A 90 26.11 -10.19 12.66
C MET A 90 24.86 -9.33 12.88
N GLN A 91 24.19 -9.47 14.03
CA GLN A 91 22.88 -8.87 14.30
C GLN A 91 22.96 -7.75 15.34
N LYS A 92 21.88 -6.98 15.42
CA LYS A 92 21.61 -5.97 16.44
C LYS A 92 20.16 -6.13 16.91
N THR A 93 20.01 -6.51 18.17
CA THR A 93 18.71 -6.70 18.82
C THR A 93 17.95 -5.38 19.01
N PHE A 94 16.61 -5.49 19.06
CA PHE A 94 15.70 -4.45 19.54
C PHE A 94 15.24 -4.67 20.99
N VAL A 95 15.64 -5.80 21.60
CA VAL A 95 15.31 -6.12 22.99
C VAL A 95 16.32 -5.40 23.89
N GLU A 96 15.82 -4.47 24.70
CA GLU A 96 16.68 -3.60 25.51
C GLU A 96 17.49 -4.40 26.54
N GLY A 97 18.80 -4.18 26.54
CA GLY A 97 19.74 -4.85 27.44
C GLY A 97 19.89 -6.35 27.22
N SER A 98 19.46 -6.89 26.08
CA SER A 98 19.74 -8.27 25.67
C SER A 98 21.16 -8.39 25.11
N THR A 99 21.85 -9.47 25.47
CA THR A 99 23.27 -9.70 25.13
C THR A 99 23.51 -10.80 24.08
N GLY A 100 22.49 -11.57 23.73
CA GLY A 100 22.55 -12.62 22.71
C GLY A 100 21.33 -13.53 22.74
N SER A 101 21.29 -14.53 21.84
CA SER A 101 20.21 -15.53 21.73
C SER A 101 20.05 -16.45 22.95
N VAL A 102 21.07 -16.50 23.82
CA VAL A 102 21.02 -17.25 25.09
C VAL A 102 20.49 -16.42 26.26
N ASP A 103 20.22 -15.13 26.06
CA ASP A 103 19.70 -14.23 27.09
C ASP A 103 18.22 -14.56 27.37
N ALA A 104 17.84 -14.63 28.64
CA ALA A 104 16.47 -14.92 29.06
C ALA A 104 15.47 -13.83 28.59
N LYS A 105 15.94 -12.62 28.30
CA LYS A 105 15.12 -11.53 27.73
C LYS A 105 14.70 -11.80 26.27
N GLY A 106 15.39 -12.71 25.59
CA GLY A 106 15.24 -12.95 24.16
C GLY A 106 16.09 -12.01 23.31
N TRP A 107 16.37 -12.43 22.07
CA TRP A 107 17.23 -11.70 21.14
C TRP A 107 16.47 -11.09 19.96
N TRP A 108 15.46 -11.79 19.47
CA TRP A 108 14.56 -11.31 18.43
C TRP A 108 13.33 -10.66 19.07
N ARG A 109 12.86 -9.55 18.51
CA ARG A 109 11.63 -8.89 18.97
C ARG A 109 10.42 -9.58 18.35
N GLY A 110 9.48 -10.05 19.17
CA GLY A 110 8.21 -10.60 18.71
C GLY A 110 7.36 -9.57 17.97
N LEU A 111 6.62 -10.03 16.97
CA LEU A 111 5.60 -9.26 16.25
C LEU A 111 4.22 -9.87 16.54
N GLU A 112 3.22 -9.00 16.67
CA GLU A 112 1.82 -9.40 16.83
C GLU A 112 1.25 -9.88 15.50
N GLU A 113 0.58 -11.04 15.51
CA GLU A 113 -0.19 -11.50 14.36
C GLU A 113 -1.58 -10.85 14.40
N LEU A 114 -1.84 -9.95 13.44
CA LEU A 114 -3.14 -9.28 13.32
C LEU A 114 -4.17 -10.09 12.52
N MET A 115 -3.71 -10.84 11.51
CA MET A 115 -4.60 -11.65 10.66
C MET A 115 -3.87 -12.86 10.05
N TRP A 116 -4.61 -13.96 9.90
CA TRP A 116 -4.22 -15.12 9.11
C TRP A 116 -5.48 -15.77 8.52
N ILE A 117 -5.39 -16.23 7.27
CA ILE A 117 -6.46 -16.92 6.56
C ILE A 117 -6.03 -18.36 6.30
N ASP A 118 -6.82 -19.33 6.78
CA ASP A 118 -6.69 -20.74 6.44
C ASP A 118 -7.69 -21.13 5.35
N TYR A 119 -7.25 -21.15 4.11
CA TYR A 119 -8.08 -21.59 2.98
C TYR A 119 -8.47 -23.08 3.06
N THR A 120 -7.75 -23.88 3.85
CA THR A 120 -8.05 -25.31 4.05
C THR A 120 -9.21 -25.56 5.00
N SER A 121 -9.45 -24.66 5.95
CA SER A 121 -10.61 -24.69 6.86
C SER A 121 -11.88 -24.10 6.23
N HIS A 122 -11.75 -23.37 5.11
CA HIS A 122 -12.85 -22.82 4.32
C HIS A 122 -13.20 -23.70 3.10
N ARG A 123 -13.30 -25.02 3.31
CA ARG A 123 -13.73 -25.95 2.24
C ARG A 123 -15.12 -25.65 1.69
N GLU A 124 -15.94 -24.85 2.35
CA GLU A 124 -17.22 -24.38 1.79
C GLU A 124 -17.06 -23.18 0.84
N ILE A 125 -15.96 -22.42 0.90
CA ILE A 125 -15.72 -21.26 0.02
C ILE A 125 -14.87 -21.64 -1.21
N LEU A 126 -14.23 -22.81 -1.23
CA LEU A 126 -13.33 -23.25 -2.32
C LEU A 126 -13.80 -24.51 -3.07
N GLN A 127 -15.09 -24.82 -3.10
CA GLN A 127 -15.63 -25.93 -3.92
C GLN A 127 -15.51 -25.73 -5.45
N ILE A 128 -14.94 -24.62 -5.93
CA ILE A 128 -14.83 -24.36 -7.39
C ILE A 128 -13.48 -24.80 -7.98
N VAL A 129 -12.45 -25.15 -7.20
CA VAL A 129 -11.13 -25.40 -7.82
C VAL A 129 -10.39 -26.62 -7.25
N GLN A 130 -10.46 -27.74 -7.98
CA GLN A 130 -9.37 -28.72 -8.11
C GLN A 130 -9.43 -29.39 -9.50
N PRO A 131 -8.31 -29.87 -10.10
CA PRO A 131 -6.94 -29.93 -9.56
C PRO A 131 -5.87 -29.32 -10.51
N LEU A 132 -5.00 -28.46 -9.99
CA LEU A 132 -3.90 -27.81 -10.73
C LEU A 132 -2.52 -28.45 -10.40
N GLN A 133 -2.48 -29.78 -10.29
CA GLN A 133 -1.27 -30.52 -9.89
C GLN A 133 -0.45 -31.09 -11.07
N ILE A 134 -0.75 -30.70 -12.32
CA ILE A 134 -0.05 -31.22 -13.52
C ILE A 134 0.92 -30.19 -14.14
N LEU A 135 0.98 -28.94 -13.65
CA LEU A 135 1.66 -27.85 -14.37
C LEU A 135 2.98 -27.35 -13.77
N GLN A 136 3.53 -27.96 -12.71
CA GLN A 136 4.71 -27.38 -12.04
C GLN A 136 6.05 -27.56 -12.78
N ASP A 137 6.13 -28.44 -13.77
CA ASP A 137 7.41 -28.70 -14.47
C ASP A 137 7.58 -27.90 -15.79
N SER A 138 6.61 -27.08 -16.22
CA SER A 138 6.72 -26.26 -17.45
C SER A 138 6.75 -24.73 -17.21
N VAL A 139 6.75 -24.26 -15.96
CA VAL A 139 6.45 -22.84 -15.66
C VAL A 139 7.64 -21.91 -15.80
N HIS A 140 8.88 -22.39 -15.74
CA HIS A 140 10.04 -21.50 -15.69
C HIS A 140 10.34 -20.75 -17.00
N GLU A 141 10.00 -21.30 -18.16
CA GLU A 141 10.15 -20.60 -19.45
C GLU A 141 8.87 -19.84 -19.85
N THR A 142 7.72 -20.27 -19.33
CA THR A 142 6.40 -19.69 -19.62
C THR A 142 6.11 -18.44 -18.78
N ALA A 143 6.63 -18.35 -17.55
CA ALA A 143 6.36 -17.23 -16.63
C ALA A 143 6.95 -15.90 -17.11
N ALA A 144 8.16 -15.88 -17.67
CA ALA A 144 8.75 -14.66 -18.21
C ALA A 144 8.01 -14.17 -19.47
N SER A 145 7.60 -15.10 -20.34
CA SER A 145 6.77 -14.78 -21.52
C SER A 145 5.36 -14.34 -21.13
N ALA A 146 4.76 -14.94 -20.10
CA ALA A 146 3.47 -14.56 -19.56
C ALA A 146 3.53 -13.20 -18.84
N MET A 147 4.55 -12.90 -18.04
CA MET A 147 4.73 -11.58 -17.42
C MET A 147 4.98 -10.49 -18.47
N ALA A 148 5.75 -10.77 -19.52
CA ALA A 148 5.91 -9.84 -20.64
C ALA A 148 4.60 -9.65 -21.44
N ALA A 149 3.80 -10.71 -21.60
CA ALA A 149 2.47 -10.64 -22.21
C ALA A 149 1.45 -9.88 -21.32
N ASP A 150 1.58 -9.97 -20.00
CA ASP A 150 0.72 -9.31 -19.01
C ASP A 150 1.06 -7.81 -18.89
N LEU A 151 2.35 -7.44 -18.89
CA LEU A 151 2.80 -6.04 -19.05
C LEU A 151 2.29 -5.43 -20.37
N SER A 152 2.27 -6.23 -21.45
CA SER A 152 1.66 -5.83 -22.73
C SER A 152 0.14 -5.65 -22.64
N ARG A 153 -0.53 -6.38 -21.76
CA ARG A 153 -1.99 -6.34 -21.57
C ARG A 153 -2.43 -5.01 -20.96
N PHE A 154 -1.88 -4.64 -19.79
CA PHE A 154 -2.25 -3.40 -19.09
C PHE A 154 -1.95 -2.14 -19.92
N LYS A 155 -0.84 -2.18 -20.69
CA LYS A 155 -0.53 -1.12 -21.66
C LYS A 155 -1.63 -0.96 -22.72
N LYS A 156 -2.13 -2.08 -23.27
CA LYS A 156 -3.20 -2.07 -24.28
C LYS A 156 -4.51 -1.57 -23.69
N GLU A 157 -4.88 -2.05 -22.51
CA GLU A 157 -6.10 -1.66 -21.80
C GLU A 157 -6.11 -0.16 -21.48
N TYR A 158 -5.00 0.38 -20.95
CA TYR A 158 -4.84 1.82 -20.74
C TYR A 158 -4.91 2.60 -22.07
N THR A 159 -4.22 2.14 -23.11
CA THR A 159 -4.23 2.83 -24.42
C THR A 159 -5.63 2.82 -25.04
N ALA A 160 -6.43 1.77 -24.82
CA ALA A 160 -7.82 1.72 -25.27
C ALA A 160 -8.69 2.77 -24.54
N ALA A 161 -8.54 2.92 -23.23
CA ALA A 161 -9.23 3.96 -22.47
C ALA A 161 -8.85 5.37 -22.98
N VAL A 162 -7.56 5.62 -23.21
CA VAL A 162 -7.08 6.89 -23.79
C VAL A 162 -7.62 7.11 -25.22
N ALA A 163 -7.71 6.05 -26.03
CA ALA A 163 -8.23 6.17 -27.39
C ALA A 163 -9.71 6.57 -27.42
N LEU A 164 -10.52 6.05 -26.50
CA LEU A 164 -11.93 6.45 -26.32
C LEU A 164 -12.03 7.93 -25.93
N ILE A 165 -11.20 8.37 -24.97
CA ILE A 165 -11.13 9.79 -24.57
C ILE A 165 -10.75 10.69 -25.76
N LYS A 166 -9.74 10.30 -26.53
CA LYS A 166 -9.31 11.04 -27.74
C LYS A 166 -10.37 11.05 -28.85
N ALA A 167 -11.29 10.10 -28.85
CA ALA A 167 -12.44 10.04 -29.75
C ALA A 167 -13.66 10.81 -29.22
N ASP A 168 -13.49 11.62 -28.17
CA ASP A 168 -14.54 12.39 -27.49
C ASP A 168 -15.60 11.51 -26.78
N GLN A 169 -15.30 10.23 -26.59
CA GLN A 169 -16.13 9.28 -25.84
C GLN A 169 -15.69 9.23 -24.37
N TRP A 170 -15.84 10.34 -23.66
CA TRP A 170 -15.32 10.52 -22.31
C TRP A 170 -15.91 9.53 -21.29
N GLU A 171 -17.22 9.34 -21.27
CA GLU A 171 -17.87 8.43 -20.33
C GLU A 171 -17.38 6.98 -20.51
N GLU A 172 -17.27 6.52 -21.74
CA GLU A 172 -16.79 5.16 -22.06
C GLU A 172 -15.30 5.00 -21.74
N GLY A 173 -14.49 6.03 -22.00
CA GLY A 173 -13.07 6.01 -21.68
C GLY A 173 -12.79 6.00 -20.17
N ILE A 174 -13.56 6.77 -19.39
CA ILE A 174 -13.44 6.79 -17.93
C ILE A 174 -13.99 5.51 -17.31
N ALA A 175 -15.09 4.97 -17.82
CA ALA A 175 -15.59 3.66 -17.39
C ALA A 175 -14.54 2.56 -17.65
N ALA A 176 -13.86 2.57 -18.80
CA ALA A 176 -12.77 1.63 -19.08
C ALA A 176 -11.58 1.81 -18.13
N ALA A 177 -11.21 3.05 -17.78
CA ALA A 177 -10.17 3.31 -16.80
C ALA A 177 -10.55 2.81 -15.39
N GLN A 178 -11.82 2.95 -15.01
CA GLN A 178 -12.34 2.42 -13.74
C GLN A 178 -12.39 0.89 -13.73
N GLU A 179 -12.75 0.26 -14.85
CA GLU A 179 -12.72 -1.19 -15.02
C GLU A 179 -11.29 -1.73 -14.86
N ASN A 180 -10.30 -1.06 -15.46
CA ASN A 180 -8.89 -1.41 -15.28
C ASN A 180 -8.45 -1.35 -13.80
N LEU A 181 -8.98 -0.40 -13.02
CA LEU A 181 -8.68 -0.25 -11.59
C LEU A 181 -9.35 -1.30 -10.71
N ALA A 182 -10.39 -1.98 -11.21
CA ALA A 182 -11.03 -3.09 -10.52
C ALA A 182 -10.16 -4.36 -10.52
N ASP A 183 -9.19 -4.46 -11.44
CA ASP A 183 -8.20 -5.53 -11.40
C ASP A 183 -7.24 -5.33 -10.21
N ILE A 184 -7.19 -6.33 -9.34
CA ILE A 184 -6.30 -6.34 -8.16
C ILE A 184 -4.83 -6.55 -8.53
N TYR A 185 -4.55 -7.05 -9.74
CA TYR A 185 -3.21 -7.39 -10.23
C TYR A 185 -2.57 -6.28 -11.08
N ILE A 186 -3.26 -5.17 -11.32
CA ILE A 186 -2.72 -4.06 -12.12
C ILE A 186 -1.40 -3.52 -11.52
N PRO A 187 -0.30 -3.46 -12.31
CA PRO A 187 0.98 -2.92 -11.85
C PRO A 187 0.88 -1.45 -11.43
N ARG A 188 1.74 -1.02 -10.49
CA ARG A 188 1.69 0.31 -9.86
C ARG A 188 1.68 1.46 -10.86
N TYR A 189 2.53 1.40 -11.88
CA TYR A 189 2.59 2.41 -12.93
C TYR A 189 1.24 2.55 -13.65
N TRP A 190 0.68 1.46 -14.16
CA TRP A 190 -0.61 1.47 -14.86
C TRP A 190 -1.78 1.84 -13.96
N ARG A 191 -1.72 1.47 -12.67
CA ARG A 191 -2.69 1.91 -11.67
C ARG A 191 -2.71 3.43 -11.56
N MET A 192 -1.53 4.05 -11.35
CA MET A 192 -1.40 5.50 -11.26
C MET A 192 -1.84 6.22 -12.55
N LYS A 193 -1.50 5.68 -13.74
CA LYS A 193 -1.96 6.23 -15.03
C LYS A 193 -3.49 6.22 -15.16
N ASN A 194 -4.17 5.12 -14.80
CA ASN A 194 -5.62 5.06 -14.86
C ASN A 194 -6.27 5.95 -13.78
N MET A 195 -5.71 6.03 -12.58
CA MET A 195 -6.18 6.95 -11.54
C MET A 195 -6.06 8.42 -11.98
N LEU A 196 -4.99 8.81 -12.67
CA LEU A 196 -4.84 10.16 -13.23
C LEU A 196 -5.96 10.48 -14.25
N LEU A 197 -6.31 9.54 -15.13
CA LEU A 197 -7.42 9.72 -16.07
C LEU A 197 -8.75 9.92 -15.34
N VAL A 198 -9.04 9.08 -14.34
CA VAL A 198 -10.29 9.19 -13.57
C VAL A 198 -10.32 10.51 -12.79
N ALA A 199 -9.22 10.88 -12.14
CA ALA A 199 -9.13 12.11 -11.34
C ALA A 199 -9.34 13.36 -12.19
N ALA A 200 -8.82 13.38 -13.42
CA ALA A 200 -8.97 14.50 -14.35
C ALA A 200 -10.41 14.67 -14.88
N ALA A 201 -11.23 13.62 -14.81
CA ALA A 201 -12.61 13.65 -15.29
C ALA A 201 -13.65 13.87 -14.17
N LEU A 202 -13.21 14.07 -12.92
CA LEU A 202 -14.11 14.37 -11.81
C LEU A 202 -14.52 15.84 -11.85
N ASP A 203 -15.83 16.09 -11.87
CA ASP A 203 -16.39 17.45 -11.85
C ASP A 203 -16.24 18.13 -10.47
N ASP A 204 -16.20 17.34 -9.39
CA ASP A 204 -16.05 17.85 -8.03
C ASP A 204 -14.56 17.94 -7.64
N TRP A 205 -14.17 19.12 -7.18
CA TRP A 205 -12.81 19.43 -6.76
C TRP A 205 -12.33 18.54 -5.60
N TYR A 206 -13.18 18.25 -4.61
CA TYR A 206 -12.73 17.54 -3.41
C TYR A 206 -12.37 16.06 -3.67
N PRO A 207 -13.20 15.28 -4.39
CA PRO A 207 -12.83 13.95 -4.85
C PRO A 207 -11.59 13.94 -5.74
N ALA A 208 -11.48 14.91 -6.66
CA ALA A 208 -10.33 15.03 -7.56
C ALA A 208 -9.01 15.28 -6.79
N GLU A 209 -9.01 16.25 -5.86
CA GLU A 209 -7.84 16.55 -5.04
C GLU A 209 -7.47 15.40 -4.09
N ARG A 210 -8.47 14.70 -3.53
CA ARG A 210 -8.22 13.49 -2.73
C ARG A 210 -7.52 12.42 -3.55
N MET A 211 -8.00 12.16 -4.76
CA MET A 211 -7.41 11.16 -5.65
C MET A 211 -6.01 11.58 -6.09
N ARG A 212 -5.78 12.87 -6.39
CA ARG A 212 -4.45 13.40 -6.68
C ARG A 212 -3.47 13.16 -5.53
N LEU A 213 -3.87 13.46 -4.29
CA LEU A 213 -3.04 13.22 -3.10
C LEU A 213 -2.75 11.73 -2.87
N GLU A 214 -3.70 10.86 -3.20
CA GLU A 214 -3.49 9.42 -3.17
C GLU A 214 -2.41 9.02 -4.19
N ILE A 215 -2.56 9.43 -5.46
CA ILE A 215 -1.58 9.15 -6.51
C ILE A 215 -0.19 9.68 -6.12
N GLU A 216 -0.11 10.88 -5.55
CA GLU A 216 1.13 11.49 -5.05
C GLU A 216 1.80 10.64 -3.96
N GLY A 217 1.02 10.06 -3.05
CA GLY A 217 1.51 9.13 -2.02
C GLY A 217 2.08 7.85 -2.62
N TRP A 218 1.38 7.26 -3.60
CA TRP A 218 1.82 6.07 -4.32
C TRP A 218 3.08 6.34 -5.15
N TRP A 219 3.15 7.50 -5.80
CA TRP A 219 4.31 7.94 -6.58
C TRP A 219 5.55 8.06 -5.70
N LYS A 220 5.47 8.79 -4.57
CA LYS A 220 6.58 8.91 -3.60
C LYS A 220 7.04 7.58 -3.03
N HIS A 221 6.11 6.66 -2.77
CA HIS A 221 6.47 5.34 -2.28
C HIS A 221 7.15 4.50 -3.37
N THR A 222 6.69 4.61 -4.62
CA THR A 222 7.26 3.88 -5.77
C THR A 222 8.62 4.44 -6.18
N GLU A 223 8.81 5.76 -6.16
CA GLU A 223 10.08 6.43 -6.45
C GLU A 223 11.21 5.95 -5.55
N ARG A 224 10.91 5.69 -4.26
CA ARG A 224 11.88 5.14 -3.30
C ARG A 224 12.29 3.69 -3.56
N LEU A 225 11.52 2.97 -4.36
CA LEU A 225 11.74 1.55 -4.69
C LEU A 225 12.39 1.37 -6.06
N CYS A 226 12.28 2.34 -6.96
CA CYS A 226 12.90 2.34 -8.28
C CYS A 226 14.42 2.52 -8.19
N ASP A 227 15.15 1.89 -9.11
CA ASP A 227 16.60 2.08 -9.24
C ASP A 227 16.87 3.44 -9.93
N PRO A 228 17.58 4.38 -9.31
CA PRO A 228 17.88 5.68 -9.92
C PRO A 228 18.79 5.59 -11.15
N ASP A 229 19.48 4.46 -11.37
CA ASP A 229 20.36 4.23 -12.51
C ASP A 229 19.65 3.51 -13.67
N ASP A 230 18.41 3.03 -13.48
CA ASP A 230 17.59 2.44 -14.53
C ASP A 230 16.79 3.52 -15.30
N ASP A 231 17.04 3.62 -16.60
CA ASP A 231 16.43 4.66 -17.44
C ASP A 231 14.94 4.42 -17.71
N GLU A 232 14.46 3.18 -17.67
CA GLU A 232 13.04 2.85 -17.88
C GLU A 232 12.21 3.22 -16.65
N ASP A 233 12.70 2.89 -15.45
CA ASP A 233 12.10 3.30 -14.19
C ASP A 233 12.08 4.82 -14.04
N ARG A 234 13.20 5.48 -14.37
CA ARG A 234 13.30 6.96 -14.36
C ARG A 234 12.27 7.59 -15.29
N ALA A 235 12.12 7.07 -16.50
CA ALA A 235 11.17 7.57 -17.49
C ALA A 235 9.71 7.34 -17.05
N ALA A 236 9.38 6.16 -16.52
CA ALA A 236 8.05 5.85 -16.02
C ALA A 236 7.64 6.76 -14.85
N MET A 237 8.56 7.02 -13.91
CA MET A 237 8.30 7.91 -12.78
C MET A 237 8.19 9.37 -13.20
N ALA A 238 8.99 9.81 -14.16
CA ALA A 238 8.89 11.16 -14.73
C ALA A 238 7.54 11.38 -15.44
N ASP A 239 7.05 10.39 -16.19
CA ASP A 239 5.73 10.45 -16.86
C ASP A 239 4.57 10.61 -15.86
N ILE A 240 4.56 9.86 -14.75
CA ILE A 240 3.54 10.06 -13.71
C ILE A 240 3.65 11.43 -13.05
N ARG A 241 4.89 11.94 -12.85
CA ARG A 241 5.13 13.26 -12.26
C ARG A 241 4.51 14.38 -13.10
N VAL A 242 4.70 14.32 -14.42
CA VAL A 242 4.11 15.29 -15.36
C VAL A 242 2.59 15.33 -15.20
N GLY A 243 1.92 14.18 -15.21
CA GLY A 243 0.46 14.12 -15.03
C GLY A 243 -0.03 14.62 -13.65
N LEU A 244 0.74 14.37 -12.58
CA LEU A 244 0.44 14.90 -11.25
C LEU A 244 0.56 16.43 -11.19
N ASP A 245 1.59 17.00 -11.83
CA ASP A 245 1.82 18.45 -11.89
C ASP A 245 0.73 19.16 -12.70
N GLU A 246 0.31 18.59 -13.82
CA GLU A 246 -0.80 19.09 -14.64
C GLU A 246 -2.11 19.07 -13.86
N LEU A 247 -2.45 17.94 -13.23
CA LEU A 247 -3.65 17.81 -12.42
C LEU A 247 -3.63 18.78 -11.23
N GLN A 248 -2.48 18.95 -10.58
CA GLN A 248 -2.32 19.93 -9.51
C GLN A 248 -2.55 21.36 -10.00
N ALA A 249 -2.06 21.72 -11.18
CA ALA A 249 -2.28 23.05 -11.76
C ALA A 249 -3.76 23.30 -12.07
N ILE A 250 -4.46 22.32 -12.66
CA ILE A 250 -5.90 22.38 -12.92
C ILE A 250 -6.67 22.58 -11.61
N LEU A 251 -6.44 21.73 -10.61
CA LEU A 251 -7.14 21.81 -9.34
C LEU A 251 -6.84 23.09 -8.58
N LYS A 252 -5.61 23.60 -8.64
CA LYS A 252 -5.28 24.89 -8.01
C LYS A 252 -6.06 26.05 -8.64
N SER A 253 -6.34 26.00 -9.94
CA SER A 253 -7.14 27.01 -10.63
C SER A 253 -8.64 26.93 -10.30
N GLN A 254 -9.12 25.74 -9.94
CA GLN A 254 -10.52 25.44 -9.64
C GLN A 254 -10.81 25.38 -8.12
N ALA A 255 -9.82 25.73 -7.30
CA ALA A 255 -9.91 25.61 -5.85
C ALA A 255 -11.11 26.41 -5.31
N PRO A 256 -12.02 25.77 -4.56
CA PRO A 256 -13.10 26.48 -3.88
C PRO A 256 -12.51 27.54 -2.95
N ASP A 257 -13.22 28.67 -2.82
CA ASP A 257 -12.84 29.67 -1.81
C ASP A 257 -12.75 28.98 -0.44
N PRO A 258 -11.69 29.26 0.35
CA PRO A 258 -11.56 28.68 1.67
C PRO A 258 -12.82 29.02 2.46
N VAL A 259 -13.49 27.99 2.98
CA VAL A 259 -14.68 28.15 3.81
C VAL A 259 -14.30 29.06 4.97
N ASP A 260 -14.86 30.26 4.97
CA ASP A 260 -14.65 31.27 6.01
C ASP A 260 -15.27 30.75 7.31
N GLN A 261 -14.46 30.10 8.15
CA GLN A 261 -14.90 29.52 9.41
C GLN A 261 -15.42 30.58 10.39
N ASP A 262 -15.18 31.87 10.13
CA ASP A 262 -15.70 32.97 10.93
C ASP A 262 -17.20 33.26 10.69
N ARG A 263 -17.78 32.80 9.57
CA ARG A 263 -19.21 32.96 9.26
C ARG A 263 -20.15 31.97 9.96
N ILE A 264 -19.62 30.95 10.63
CA ILE A 264 -20.44 30.03 11.44
C ILE A 264 -20.73 30.63 12.84
N ARG A 265 -20.12 31.77 13.18
CA ARG A 265 -20.27 32.42 14.50
C ARG A 265 -21.38 33.47 14.61
N ASP A 266 -22.07 33.83 13.53
CA ASP A 266 -23.08 34.92 13.56
C ASP A 266 -24.55 34.47 13.46
N GLY A 267 -24.79 33.16 13.49
CA GLY A 267 -26.13 32.55 13.39
C GLY A 267 -26.82 32.26 14.73
N SER A 268 -26.84 33.20 15.69
CA SER A 268 -27.78 33.12 16.82
C SER A 268 -28.25 34.52 17.21
N GLY A 269 -29.32 34.96 16.54
CA GLY A 269 -30.18 36.00 17.10
C GLY A 269 -30.85 35.45 18.34
N ASP A 270 -30.50 36.05 19.49
CA ASP A 270 -31.13 35.85 20.78
C ASP A 270 -32.63 36.21 20.70
N GLU A 271 -33.51 35.21 20.79
CA GLU A 271 -34.73 35.31 21.60
C GLU A 271 -34.42 34.64 22.94
N VAL A 272 -34.19 35.47 23.96
CA VAL A 272 -33.98 35.02 25.34
C VAL A 272 -35.35 34.94 26.00
N ASP A 273 -35.81 33.72 26.28
CA ASP A 273 -36.79 33.49 27.34
C ASP A 273 -36.09 32.77 28.50
N GLU A 274 -36.08 33.47 29.63
CA GLU A 274 -35.65 33.00 30.94
C GLU A 274 -36.40 31.72 31.34
N ASP A 275 -35.67 30.70 31.78
CA ASP A 275 -35.89 30.08 33.10
C ASP A 275 -35.07 28.79 33.27
N GLY A 276 -34.35 28.72 34.39
CA GLY A 276 -34.34 27.48 35.18
C GLY A 276 -33.19 26.49 35.01
N ASP A 277 -32.08 26.80 35.67
CA ASP A 277 -31.47 25.95 36.72
C ASP A 277 -30.64 24.69 36.37
N ASN A 278 -29.48 24.63 37.05
CA ASN A 278 -28.53 23.53 37.32
C ASN A 278 -27.54 23.01 36.25
N ALA A 279 -26.34 23.59 36.30
CA ALA A 279 -25.06 22.99 36.74
C ALA A 279 -24.77 21.51 36.38
N GLU A 280 -23.69 21.27 35.64
CA GLU A 280 -22.34 21.02 36.17
C GLU A 280 -21.33 20.91 35.00
N GLY A 281 -20.15 21.51 35.19
CA GLY A 281 -19.12 21.64 34.16
C GLY A 281 -18.17 20.45 34.04
N TYR A 282 -17.54 20.33 32.87
CA TYR A 282 -16.19 19.81 32.77
C TYR A 282 -15.32 20.79 31.99
N ASP A 283 -14.17 21.05 32.57
CA ASP A 283 -13.18 22.06 32.21
C ASP A 283 -12.19 21.50 31.17
N SER A 284 -11.63 22.45 30.44
CA SER A 284 -10.60 22.50 29.41
C SER A 284 -9.59 21.35 29.24
N VAL A 285 -9.15 21.18 27.97
CA VAL A 285 -7.70 21.17 27.65
C VAL A 285 -7.42 21.90 26.34
N SER A 286 -6.66 22.97 26.53
CA SER A 286 -5.91 23.90 25.68
C SER A 286 -5.36 23.40 24.34
N ALA A 287 -5.50 24.28 23.35
CA ALA A 287 -4.60 24.46 22.22
C ALA A 287 -3.27 25.06 22.69
N ASP A 288 -2.16 24.68 22.02
CA ASP A 288 -1.02 25.56 21.79
C ASP A 288 -0.25 25.07 20.57
N CYS A 289 -0.40 25.81 19.47
CA CYS A 289 0.48 25.77 18.30
C CYS A 289 1.63 26.74 18.55
N VAL A 290 2.87 26.31 18.29
CA VAL A 290 4.04 27.20 18.30
C VAL A 290 4.67 27.22 16.91
N GLU A 291 4.88 28.43 16.41
CA GLU A 291 5.46 28.82 15.11
C GLU A 291 6.99 28.60 14.98
N ALA A 292 7.46 28.78 13.73
CA ALA A 292 8.84 28.87 13.20
C ALA A 292 9.56 27.53 12.92
N ASP A 293 10.35 27.35 11.84
CA ASP A 293 11.21 28.30 11.13
C ASP A 293 11.41 27.90 9.65
N ALA A 294 11.55 28.91 8.78
CA ALA A 294 11.87 28.80 7.37
C ALA A 294 13.39 28.91 7.16
N THR A 295 14.04 27.83 6.73
CA THR A 295 15.40 27.89 6.17
C THR A 295 15.50 27.17 4.83
N VAL A 296 15.72 28.01 3.82
CA VAL A 296 16.09 27.71 2.43
C VAL A 296 17.46 27.03 2.37
N LEU A 297 17.64 26.03 1.49
CA LEU A 297 18.89 25.74 0.76
C LEU A 297 18.60 24.94 -0.55
N PRO A 298 19.48 25.00 -1.57
CA PRO A 298 19.12 25.52 -2.90
C PRO A 298 19.10 24.50 -4.05
N TYR A 299 18.39 24.90 -5.11
CA TYR A 299 18.48 24.34 -6.46
C TYR A 299 19.90 24.46 -7.03
N ALA A 300 20.42 23.36 -7.58
CA ALA A 300 21.56 23.38 -8.51
C ALA A 300 21.02 23.25 -9.94
N GLN A 301 21.20 24.31 -10.74
CA GLN A 301 21.07 24.28 -12.18
C GLN A 301 22.15 23.34 -12.77
N ALA A 302 21.73 22.39 -13.59
CA ALA A 302 22.61 21.74 -14.57
C ALA A 302 22.01 21.91 -15.96
N THR A 303 22.89 22.33 -16.86
CA THR A 303 22.65 22.87 -18.19
C THR A 303 22.20 21.83 -19.21
N LEU A 304 21.30 22.26 -20.11
CA LEU A 304 20.93 21.59 -21.36
C LEU A 304 22.16 21.32 -22.24
N ALA A 305 22.30 20.08 -22.71
CA ALA A 305 23.03 19.72 -23.90
C ALA A 305 22.25 18.66 -24.68
N ASP A 306 22.12 18.89 -25.99
CA ASP A 306 21.34 18.17 -26.99
C ASP A 306 21.40 16.64 -26.90
N SER A 307 20.22 16.01 -26.92
CA SER A 307 19.91 14.79 -27.69
C SER A 307 18.39 14.58 -27.69
N GLN A 308 17.73 14.78 -28.83
CA GLN A 308 16.30 14.53 -28.99
C GLN A 308 15.96 13.01 -28.93
N PRO A 309 14.83 12.62 -28.33
CA PRO A 309 14.06 11.46 -28.76
C PRO A 309 12.77 11.84 -29.50
N ALA A 310 12.29 10.90 -30.32
CA ALA A 310 11.15 10.97 -31.24
C ALA A 310 9.78 10.97 -30.51
N PRO A 311 8.64 11.28 -31.19
CA PRO A 311 7.44 11.78 -30.54
C PRO A 311 6.64 10.65 -29.88
N SER A 312 6.50 10.71 -28.56
CA SER A 312 5.48 9.97 -27.82
C SER A 312 4.36 10.93 -27.44
N ALA A 313 3.14 10.65 -27.90
CA ALA A 313 1.94 11.41 -27.61
C ALA A 313 1.80 11.68 -26.10
N THR A 314 1.83 12.95 -25.71
CA THR A 314 1.72 13.43 -24.32
C THR A 314 0.26 13.54 -23.88
N LEU A 315 0.01 13.76 -22.58
CA LEU A 315 -1.31 14.09 -22.03
C LEU A 315 -1.92 15.33 -22.72
N ASP A 316 -1.07 16.23 -23.24
CA ASP A 316 -1.47 17.37 -24.07
C ASP A 316 -2.30 16.96 -25.30
N ASP A 317 -2.01 15.81 -25.93
CA ASP A 317 -2.77 15.32 -27.09
C ASP A 317 -4.18 14.83 -26.70
N ALA A 318 -4.45 14.59 -25.41
CA ALA A 318 -5.77 14.23 -24.90
C ALA A 318 -6.55 15.45 -24.35
N LEU A 319 -5.86 16.52 -23.98
CA LEU A 319 -6.43 17.70 -23.33
C LEU A 319 -6.52 18.96 -24.23
N ALA A 320 -5.96 18.92 -25.44
CA ALA A 320 -5.98 20.03 -26.39
C ALA A 320 -7.37 20.45 -26.93
N THR A 321 -8.44 19.73 -26.58
CA THR A 321 -9.84 20.07 -26.92
C THR A 321 -10.68 20.49 -25.71
N MET A 322 -10.07 21.10 -24.68
CA MET A 322 -10.82 21.83 -23.66
C MET A 322 -11.45 23.11 -24.24
N GLY A 323 -12.54 22.95 -24.99
CA GLY A 323 -13.56 23.98 -25.18
C GLY A 323 -14.42 24.06 -23.92
N SER A 324 -14.47 25.24 -23.32
CA SER A 324 -15.27 25.61 -22.15
C SER A 324 -16.68 24.96 -22.10
N PRO A 325 -17.10 24.28 -21.01
CA PRO A 325 -18.50 23.91 -20.83
C PRO A 325 -19.25 25.10 -20.21
N ALA A 326 -19.43 26.14 -21.01
CA ALA A 326 -20.45 27.15 -20.79
C ALA A 326 -21.23 27.22 -22.09
N GLU A 327 -22.30 26.41 -22.16
CA GLU A 327 -23.46 26.48 -23.07
C GLU A 327 -23.96 25.08 -23.47
N VAL A 328 -24.59 24.39 -22.52
CA VAL A 328 -25.77 23.57 -22.86
C VAL A 328 -26.85 23.93 -21.86
N GLY A 329 -27.76 24.80 -22.32
CA GLY A 329 -28.87 25.31 -21.53
C GLY A 329 -29.90 24.24 -21.18
N ALA A 330 -30.48 24.44 -20.01
CA ALA A 330 -31.67 23.83 -19.42
C ALA A 330 -32.71 23.21 -20.38
N VAL A 331 -33.18 22.01 -20.04
CA VAL A 331 -34.58 21.62 -20.23
C VAL A 331 -35.10 20.84 -19.00
N GLN A 332 -35.94 21.57 -18.26
CA GLN A 332 -37.10 21.22 -17.44
C GLN A 332 -37.35 19.78 -16.94
N SER A 333 -37.61 19.76 -15.64
CA SER A 333 -38.52 18.88 -14.90
C SER A 333 -39.81 18.49 -15.63
N VAL A 334 -40.10 17.19 -15.75
CA VAL A 334 -41.42 16.57 -15.50
C VAL A 334 -41.19 15.07 -15.25
N VAL A 335 -41.40 14.59 -14.02
CA VAL A 335 -41.90 13.22 -13.81
C VAL A 335 -42.96 13.27 -12.71
N GLN A 336 -44.22 13.28 -13.15
CA GLN A 336 -45.36 12.88 -12.33
C GLN A 336 -45.22 11.40 -11.98
N GLY A 337 -45.53 11.07 -10.72
CA GLY A 337 -45.30 9.75 -10.16
C GLY A 337 -46.22 8.65 -10.67
N THR A 338 -45.77 7.43 -10.43
CA THR A 338 -46.59 6.30 -9.98
C THR A 338 -45.67 5.31 -9.27
N SER A 339 -45.91 5.07 -7.97
CA SER A 339 -45.42 3.87 -7.27
C SER A 339 -45.97 2.60 -7.95
N PRO A 340 -45.33 1.44 -7.71
CA PRO A 340 -45.87 0.61 -6.65
C PRO A 340 -44.81 0.01 -5.71
N VAL A 341 -45.32 -0.21 -4.50
CA VAL A 341 -44.72 -0.83 -3.32
C VAL A 341 -44.29 -2.27 -3.58
N ALA A 342 -43.09 -2.63 -3.13
CA ALA A 342 -42.76 -4.00 -2.72
C ALA A 342 -41.87 -3.95 -1.47
N SER A 343 -42.26 -4.73 -0.47
CA SER A 343 -41.85 -4.60 0.93
C SER A 343 -40.69 -5.53 1.33
N GLY A 344 -39.75 -4.96 2.09
CA GLY A 344 -39.02 -5.60 3.22
C GLY A 344 -37.66 -6.28 2.93
N PRO A 345 -36.85 -6.59 3.98
CA PRO A 345 -36.95 -6.20 5.39
C PRO A 345 -35.72 -5.42 5.94
N ASP A 346 -35.96 -4.71 7.04
CA ASP A 346 -35.04 -3.92 7.86
C ASP A 346 -33.78 -4.66 8.33
N LEU A 347 -32.62 -4.00 8.23
CA LEU A 347 -31.40 -4.33 8.95
C LEU A 347 -31.22 -3.37 10.14
N PRO A 348 -31.24 -3.83 11.40
CA PRO A 348 -30.89 -2.98 12.54
C PRO A 348 -29.37 -2.98 12.75
N TYR A 349 -28.69 -1.91 12.34
CA TYR A 349 -27.38 -1.56 12.89
C TYR A 349 -27.59 -0.90 14.25
N ARG A 350 -27.21 -1.60 15.33
CA ARG A 350 -26.98 -1.00 16.65
C ARG A 350 -25.52 -1.23 17.01
N LEU A 351 -24.81 -0.12 17.15
CA LEU A 351 -23.48 -0.01 17.73
C LEU A 351 -23.52 -0.48 19.19
N GLN A 352 -22.65 -1.42 19.54
CA GLN A 352 -21.93 -1.49 20.82
C GLN A 352 -20.55 -2.07 20.57
#